data_AF-I4EB45-F1
#
_entry.id   AF-I4EB45-F1
#
_cell.length_a   1.000
_cell.length_b   1.000
_cell.length_c   1.000
_cell.angle_alpha   90.00
_cell.angle_beta   90.00
_cell.angle_gamma   90.00
#
_symmetry.space_group_name_H-M   'P 1'
#
loop_
_entity.id
_entity.type
_entity.pdbx_description
1 polymer ?
#
loop_
_entity_poly.entity_id
_entity_poly.type
_entity_poly.pdbx_seq_one_letter_code
_entity_poly.pdbx_strand_id
1 'polypeptide(L)'
;MNRFTLLFVAPLIIGAGLAGCGESNKRAEEAPAPAMSGQQSPPPAKTVSWFIEHRSELQATLKACRDNPGALGKTPDCVNASAARDKITVQEMKDALK
;
A
#
# COMPACT_ATOMS: atom_id res chain seq x y z
N MET A 1 -21.95 -41.49 -22.53
CA MET A 1 -21.30 -42.73 -22.03
C MET A 1 -19.89 -42.72 -22.60
N ASN A 2 -18.80 -42.75 -21.84
CA ASN A 2 -18.39 -43.88 -21.02
C ASN A 2 -17.08 -43.55 -20.24
N ARG A 3 -17.09 -43.77 -18.91
CA ARG A 3 -16.03 -44.31 -18.00
C ARG A 3 -14.78 -43.42 -17.81
N PHE A 4 -14.70 -42.55 -16.79
CA PHE A 4 -14.46 -42.85 -15.37
C PHE A 4 -13.41 -43.94 -15.14
N THR A 5 -12.13 -43.54 -15.14
CA THR A 5 -11.09 -44.26 -14.41
C THR A 5 -10.35 -43.27 -13.52
N LEU A 6 -10.92 -43.09 -12.33
CA LEU A 6 -10.20 -42.69 -11.14
C LEU A 6 -9.12 -43.74 -10.86
N LEU A 7 -7.85 -43.36 -10.95
CA LEU A 7 -6.81 -44.02 -10.18
C LEU A 7 -6.03 -42.95 -9.44
N PHE A 8 -6.51 -42.72 -8.22
CA PHE A 8 -5.75 -42.20 -7.10
C PHE A 8 -4.46 -43.03 -6.98
N VAL A 9 -3.34 -42.47 -7.45
CA VAL A 9 -2.02 -42.92 -7.02
C VAL A 9 -1.55 -41.89 -6.03
N ALA A 10 -1.78 -42.16 -4.75
CA ALA A 10 -1.18 -41.39 -3.66
C ALA A 10 0.26 -41.88 -3.48
N PRO A 11 1.30 -41.05 -3.71
CA PRO A 11 2.60 -41.34 -3.18
C PRO A 11 2.62 -40.94 -1.70
N LEU A 12 2.87 -41.96 -0.88
CA LEU A 12 3.26 -41.94 0.52
C LEU A 12 4.13 -40.73 0.88
N ILE A 13 3.66 -39.97 1.88
CA ILE A 13 4.45 -39.01 2.63
C ILE A 13 5.50 -39.81 3.42
N ILE A 14 6.75 -39.78 2.97
CA ILE A 14 7.91 -40.16 3.80
C ILE A 14 8.89 -39.01 3.70
N GLY A 15 9.16 -38.35 4.82
CA GLY A 15 10.21 -37.34 4.88
C GLY A 15 10.11 -36.45 6.10
N ALA A 16 10.50 -36.98 7.27
CA ALA A 16 10.98 -36.15 8.36
C ALA A 16 12.36 -35.58 8.00
N GLY A 17 12.54 -34.27 8.13
CA GLY A 17 13.83 -33.57 8.04
C GLY A 17 13.60 -32.12 8.46
N LEU A 18 13.77 -31.78 9.74
CA LEU A 18 15.01 -31.33 10.38
C LEU A 18 15.61 -30.09 9.71
N ALA A 19 15.70 -29.03 10.51
CA ALA A 19 16.18 -27.71 10.17
C ALA A 19 17.51 -27.74 9.40
N GLY A 20 17.55 -27.05 8.28
CA GLY A 20 18.77 -26.70 7.55
C GLY A 20 18.84 -25.18 7.42
N CYS A 21 19.64 -24.55 8.27
CA CYS A 21 20.11 -23.18 8.08
C CYS A 21 21.25 -23.18 7.05
N GLY A 22 21.11 -22.36 6.00
CA GLY A 22 22.23 -21.69 5.34
C GLY A 22 22.98 -22.42 4.22
N GLU A 23 23.35 -21.60 3.23
CA GLU A 23 24.53 -21.71 2.35
C GLU A 23 24.40 -22.52 1.04
N SER A 24 24.15 -21.81 -0.08
CA SER A 24 25.20 -21.63 -1.09
C SER A 24 24.76 -20.72 -2.24
N ASN A 25 25.54 -19.66 -2.36
CA ASN A 25 25.71 -18.70 -3.43
C ASN A 25 25.93 -19.36 -4.81
N LYS A 26 25.26 -18.87 -5.86
CA LYS A 26 25.75 -19.00 -7.25
C LYS A 26 25.67 -17.64 -7.96
N ARG A 27 26.87 -17.10 -8.18
CA ARG A 27 27.19 -15.88 -8.91
C ARG A 27 27.07 -16.16 -10.40
N ALA A 28 26.29 -15.36 -11.11
CA ALA A 28 26.48 -15.11 -12.53
C ALA A 28 26.66 -13.60 -12.69
N GLU A 29 27.72 -13.27 -13.40
CA GLU A 29 28.34 -11.97 -13.53
C GLU A 29 27.66 -11.25 -14.69
N GLU A 30 26.84 -10.27 -14.39
CA GLU A 30 26.60 -9.13 -15.27
C GLU A 30 26.89 -7.92 -14.42
N ALA A 31 28.01 -7.25 -14.71
CA ALA A 31 28.43 -6.05 -13.99
C ALA A 31 27.30 -5.02 -14.07
N PRO A 32 26.60 -4.70 -12.96
CA PRO A 32 25.75 -3.53 -12.98
C PRO A 32 26.67 -2.33 -12.86
N ALA A 33 26.57 -1.44 -13.85
CA ALA A 33 27.03 -0.06 -13.80
C ALA A 33 26.77 0.55 -12.42
N PRO A 34 27.54 1.57 -11.98
CA PRO A 34 27.34 2.20 -10.68
C PRO A 34 25.89 2.67 -10.54
N ALA A 35 25.09 1.89 -9.81
CA ALA A 35 23.74 2.26 -9.44
C ALA A 35 23.88 3.41 -8.44
N MET A 36 23.72 4.64 -8.93
CA MET A 36 23.31 5.75 -8.10
C MET A 36 21.97 5.38 -7.49
N SER A 37 22.02 4.74 -6.32
CA SER A 37 20.85 4.46 -5.50
C SER A 37 20.38 5.79 -4.90
N GLY A 38 19.75 6.62 -5.73
CA GLY A 38 18.88 7.70 -5.28
C GLY A 38 17.69 7.05 -4.60
N GLN A 39 17.76 6.90 -3.28
CA GLN A 39 16.64 6.47 -2.47
C GLN A 39 15.63 7.62 -2.49
N GLN A 40 14.73 7.61 -3.48
CA GLN A 40 13.65 8.58 -3.59
C GLN A 40 12.65 8.26 -2.48
N SER A 41 12.90 8.78 -1.27
CA SER A 41 11.92 8.71 -0.18
C SER A 41 10.61 9.31 -0.69
N PRO A 42 9.45 8.67 -0.45
CA PRO A 42 8.18 9.27 -0.85
C PRO A 42 8.09 10.68 -0.26
N PRO A 43 7.49 11.62 -1.00
CA PRO A 43 7.36 12.99 -0.52
C PRO A 43 6.67 12.99 0.86
N PRO A 44 7.06 13.89 1.76
CA PRO A 44 6.46 13.95 3.08
C PRO A 44 4.96 14.21 2.97
N ALA A 45 4.19 13.47 3.75
CA ALA A 45 2.74 13.58 3.77
C ALA A 45 2.29 15.00 4.12
N LYS A 46 1.26 15.49 3.44
CA LYS A 46 0.73 16.83 3.70
C LYS A 46 -0.06 16.83 5.00
N THR A 47 0.07 17.92 5.76
CA THR A 47 -0.61 18.06 7.05
C THR A 47 -2.06 18.49 6.90
N VAL A 48 -2.86 18.29 7.95
CA VAL A 48 -4.26 18.74 8.00
C VAL A 48 -4.37 20.24 7.75
N SER A 49 -3.53 21.06 8.39
CA SER A 49 -3.54 22.52 8.21
C SER A 49 -3.28 22.92 6.77
N TRP A 50 -2.31 22.25 6.12
CA TRP A 50 -1.98 22.53 4.74
C TRP A 50 -3.18 22.26 3.81
N PHE A 51 -3.92 21.18 4.02
CA PHE A 51 -5.14 20.89 3.25
C PHE A 51 -6.29 21.89 3.52
N ILE A 52 -6.37 22.46 4.72
CA ILE A 52 -7.36 23.49 5.04
C ILE A 52 -7.09 24.75 4.22
N GLU A 53 -5.82 25.13 4.09
CA GLU A 53 -5.37 26.27 3.29
C GLU A 53 -5.42 25.98 1.78
N HIS A 54 -5.24 24.71 1.38
CA HIS A 54 -5.20 24.26 -0.02
C HIS A 54 -6.43 23.43 -0.38
N ARG A 55 -7.60 24.09 -0.43
CA ARG A 55 -8.89 23.41 -0.68
C ARG A 55 -8.95 22.67 -2.01
N SER A 56 -8.30 23.16 -3.06
CA SER A 56 -8.27 22.49 -4.36
C SER A 56 -7.50 21.16 -4.31
N GLU A 57 -6.33 21.16 -3.66
CA GLU A 57 -5.51 19.96 -3.44
C GLU A 57 -6.24 18.98 -2.51
N LEU A 58 -6.94 19.48 -1.48
CA LEU A 58 -7.79 18.66 -0.62
C LEU A 58 -8.83 17.89 -1.41
N GLN A 59 -9.55 18.56 -2.32
CA GLN A 59 -10.57 17.90 -3.15
C GLN A 59 -9.95 16.86 -4.10
N ALA A 60 -8.81 17.18 -4.72
CA ALA A 60 -8.10 16.26 -5.59
C ALA A 60 -7.62 15.01 -4.83
N THR A 61 -7.02 15.20 -3.64
CA THR A 61 -6.57 14.10 -2.79
C THR A 61 -7.74 13.25 -2.32
N LEU A 62 -8.82 13.85 -1.79
CA LEU A 62 -10.01 13.10 -1.37
C LEU A 62 -10.63 12.30 -2.52
N LYS A 63 -10.65 12.86 -3.72
CA LYS A 63 -11.11 12.14 -4.91
C LYS A 63 -10.22 10.91 -5.15
N ALA A 64 -8.89 11.08 -5.16
CA ALA A 64 -7.95 9.97 -5.33
C ALA A 64 -8.11 8.90 -4.23
N CYS A 65 -8.33 9.31 -2.98
CA CYS A 65 -8.61 8.41 -1.86
C CYS A 65 -9.88 7.59 -2.09
N ARG A 66 -10.95 8.20 -2.60
CA ARG A 66 -12.21 7.51 -2.91
C ARG A 66 -12.09 6.58 -4.11
N ASP A 67 -11.30 6.95 -5.12
CA ASP A 67 -11.07 6.12 -6.30
C ASP A 67 -10.26 4.85 -5.95
N ASN A 68 -9.39 4.90 -4.93
CA ASN A 68 -8.53 3.78 -4.51
C ASN A 68 -8.53 3.58 -2.98
N PRO A 69 -9.67 3.22 -2.35
CA PRO A 69 -9.77 3.18 -0.89
C PRO A 69 -8.88 2.11 -0.26
N GLY A 70 -8.59 1.02 -0.97
CA GLY A 70 -7.71 -0.05 -0.48
C GLY A 70 -6.22 0.34 -0.46
N ALA A 71 -5.73 0.93 -1.54
CA ALA A 71 -4.32 1.29 -1.69
C ALA A 71 -3.98 2.63 -1.01
N LEU A 72 -4.86 3.63 -1.15
CA LEU A 72 -4.60 4.99 -0.68
C LEU A 72 -5.33 5.34 0.62
N GLY A 73 -6.43 4.68 0.96
CA GLY A 73 -7.28 5.08 2.09
C GLY A 73 -6.59 5.09 3.46
N LYS A 74 -5.52 4.29 3.64
CA LYS A 74 -4.71 4.26 4.87
C LYS A 74 -3.44 5.11 4.80
N THR A 75 -3.21 5.79 3.69
CA THR A 75 -2.06 6.70 3.55
C THR A 75 -2.24 7.92 4.43
N PRO A 76 -1.15 8.49 4.97
CA PRO A 76 -1.23 9.68 5.81
C PRO A 76 -1.86 10.87 5.09
N ASP A 77 -1.68 11.03 3.78
CA ASP A 77 -2.35 12.07 3.00
C ASP A 77 -3.87 11.92 2.99
N CYS A 78 -4.39 10.70 2.79
CA CYS A 78 -5.84 10.47 2.82
C CYS A 78 -6.45 10.67 4.21
N VAL A 79 -5.74 10.25 5.26
CA VAL A 79 -6.16 10.48 6.65
C VAL A 79 -6.19 11.98 6.96
N ASN A 80 -5.13 12.70 6.60
CA ASN A 80 -5.02 14.13 6.85
C ASN A 80 -6.02 14.95 6.02
N ALA A 81 -6.25 14.58 4.77
CA ALA A 81 -7.26 15.18 3.91
C ALA A 81 -8.67 14.98 4.50
N SER A 82 -9.00 13.78 4.96
CA SER A 82 -10.31 13.49 5.58
C SER A 82 -10.52 14.33 6.85
N ALA A 83 -9.52 14.35 7.73
CA ALA A 83 -9.57 15.17 8.94
C ALA A 83 -9.68 16.68 8.65
N ALA A 84 -9.04 17.17 7.58
CA ALA A 84 -9.16 18.56 7.16
C ALA A 84 -10.60 18.89 6.73
N ARG A 85 -11.20 18.04 5.88
CA ARG A 85 -12.59 18.19 5.45
C ARG A 85 -13.55 18.21 6.63
N ASP A 86 -13.37 17.32 7.60
CA ASP A 86 -14.26 17.29 8.77
C ASP A 86 -14.13 18.55 9.63
N LYS A 87 -12.90 19.03 9.85
CA LYS A 87 -12.66 20.29 10.58
C LYS A 87 -13.34 21.47 9.88
N ILE A 88 -13.19 21.55 8.56
CA ILE A 88 -13.82 22.56 7.71
C ILE A 88 -15.32 22.58 7.93
N THR A 89 -15.99 21.43 7.79
CA THR A 89 -17.45 21.33 7.90
C THR A 89 -17.91 21.73 9.30
N VAL A 90 -17.18 21.32 10.34
CA VAL A 90 -17.49 21.71 11.73
C VAL A 90 -17.29 23.22 11.95
N GLN A 91 -16.24 23.83 11.38
CA GLN A 91 -16.06 25.28 11.48
C GLN A 91 -17.18 26.03 10.77
N GLU A 92 -17.50 25.66 9.53
CA GLU A 92 -18.59 26.27 8.75
C GLU A 92 -19.92 26.19 9.50
N MET A 93 -20.23 25.06 10.14
CA MET A 93 -21.41 24.91 11.00
C MET A 93 -21.34 25.79 12.26
N LYS A 94 -20.17 25.89 12.89
CA LYS A 94 -19.97 26.74 14.07
C LYS A 94 -20.07 28.23 13.74
N ASP A 95 -19.68 28.64 12.55
CA ASP A 95 -19.80 30.02 12.08
C ASP A 95 -21.24 30.35 11.70
N ALA A 96 -22.00 29.41 11.14
CA ALA A 96 -23.42 29.57 10.87
C ALA A 96 -24.31 29.67 12.13
N LEU A 97 -23.81 29.24 13.29
CA LEU A 97 -24.53 29.28 14.57
C LEU A 97 -24.27 30.55 15.40
N LYS A 98 -23.34 31.41 14.97
CA LYS A 98 -23.08 32.71 15.63
C LYS A 98 -24.00 33.79 15.06
#